data_AF-A0A2H9MVR8-F1
#
_entry.id   AF-A0A2H9MVR8-F1
#
_cell.length_a   1.000
_cell.length_b   1.000
_cell.length_c   1.000
_cell.angle_alpha   90.00
_cell.angle_beta   90.00
_cell.angle_gamma   90.00
#
_symmetry.space_group_name_H-M   'P 1'
#
loop_
_entity.id
_entity.type
_entity.pdbx_description
1 polymer ?
#
loop_
_entity_poly.entity_id
_entity_poly.type
_entity_poly.pdbx_seq_one_letter_code
_entity_poly.pdbx_strand_id
1 'polypeptide(L)'
;MFKKLIETRFAIKKQKQTKELDQLQKILKIIANSTCYGKFIQLDTRNTILEKKVTVYGLDTFDIDTYKLENPAKFFHPIISVFLTAGSRLILAAAEYLLEQNKGYMMYCDTDSVFVSPDHAKLIQDFFRPLNPYNIDDSMEMFKVQEEDDKKLEKVWCLAFSSKRYAVYEYQNDTITILKYSNHALGHYLTIDPKEFWHDMILLQYHPERKEEITSKYETIYAISELIITHYSFLKSFDGVNQGKTYSQMTKPYDTVLVGTACRKDPTGMPIVPFVPRIEQYDEIPFMPFVDKSGREYPNSKSLDTVEYWKKMSLVFSEYGDHRETKLDELDGIVKRKHIVFGKESIRYVGKEIHDLEESMVFGASKNDSIMYENEQEKIHRIINNLTEEKARELGISRRTLFYWKQKIREGKPLRLKKKIIEKLTFYCLFLLCCEPIL
;
A
#
# COMPACT_ATOMS: atom_id res chain seq x y z
N MET A 1 -4.04 32.00 -8.88
CA MET A 1 -4.88 30.91 -9.44
C MET A 1 -5.42 29.99 -8.35
N PHE A 2 -4.56 29.23 -7.64
CA PHE A 2 -5.01 28.22 -6.67
C PHE A 2 -5.92 28.74 -5.56
N LYS A 3 -5.58 29.90 -4.97
CA LYS A 3 -6.43 30.59 -3.97
C LYS A 3 -7.86 30.76 -4.49
N LYS A 4 -8.01 31.38 -5.66
CA LYS A 4 -9.32 31.62 -6.29
C LYS A 4 -10.06 30.33 -6.61
N LEU A 5 -9.37 29.27 -7.04
CA LEU A 5 -9.99 27.97 -7.31
C LEU A 5 -10.62 27.36 -6.05
N ILE A 6 -9.90 27.39 -4.93
CA ILE A 6 -10.39 26.90 -3.64
C ILE A 6 -11.52 27.77 -3.11
N GLU A 7 -11.38 29.10 -3.22
CA GLU A 7 -12.41 30.06 -2.81
C GLU A 7 -13.71 29.88 -3.60
N THR A 8 -13.63 29.68 -4.92
CA THR A 8 -14.79 29.37 -5.77
C THR A 8 -15.43 28.04 -5.38
N ARG A 9 -14.64 26.98 -5.16
CA ARG A 9 -15.15 25.69 -4.69
C ARG A 9 -15.89 25.84 -3.35
N PHE A 10 -15.36 26.64 -2.44
CA PHE A 10 -15.96 26.88 -1.14
C PHE A 10 -17.30 27.64 -1.26
N ALA A 11 -17.36 28.68 -2.10
CA ALA A 11 -18.60 29.41 -2.37
C ALA A 11 -19.70 28.51 -2.96
N ILE A 12 -19.34 27.54 -3.80
CA ILE A 12 -20.28 26.54 -4.35
C ILE A 12 -20.80 25.63 -3.24
N LYS A 13 -19.94 25.14 -2.34
CA LYS A 13 -20.34 24.28 -1.22
C LYS A 13 -21.32 24.94 -0.23
N LYS A 14 -21.34 26.28 -0.14
CA LYS A 14 -22.28 27.01 0.73
C LYS A 14 -23.68 27.15 0.12
N GLN A 15 -23.82 26.92 -1.19
CA GLN A 15 -25.12 26.99 -1.85
C GLN A 15 -25.93 25.73 -1.56
N LYS A 16 -27.25 25.79 -1.74
CA LYS A 16 -28.12 24.62 -1.61
C LYS A 16 -27.65 23.53 -2.57
N GLN A 17 -27.29 22.36 -2.02
CA GLN A 17 -26.65 21.29 -2.78
C GLN A 17 -27.61 20.75 -3.86
N THR A 18 -27.28 21.00 -5.14
CA THR A 18 -27.87 20.29 -6.27
C THR A 18 -26.88 19.26 -6.79
N LYS A 19 -27.35 18.26 -7.53
CA LYS A 19 -26.48 17.25 -8.16
C LYS A 19 -25.40 17.89 -9.05
N GLU A 20 -25.76 18.96 -9.76
CA GLU A 20 -24.85 19.73 -10.62
C GLU A 20 -23.78 20.47 -9.82
N LEU A 21 -24.16 21.14 -8.72
CA LEU A 21 -23.22 21.83 -7.85
C LEU A 21 -22.28 20.85 -7.13
N ASP A 22 -22.78 19.66 -6.77
CA ASP A 22 -21.95 18.59 -6.21
C ASP A 22 -20.94 18.05 -7.23
N GLN A 23 -21.35 17.85 -8.48
CA GLN A 23 -20.42 17.50 -9.56
C GLN A 23 -19.38 18.60 -9.78
N LEU A 24 -19.80 19.87 -9.81
CA LEU A 24 -18.89 21.00 -10.01
C LEU A 24 -17.86 21.11 -8.89
N GLN A 25 -18.25 20.99 -7.62
CA GLN A 25 -17.28 21.03 -6.52
C GLN A 25 -16.30 19.85 -6.56
N LYS A 26 -16.74 18.66 -7.02
CA LYS A 26 -15.86 17.49 -7.25
C LYS A 26 -14.87 17.76 -8.38
N ILE A 27 -15.33 18.32 -9.50
CA ILE A 27 -14.45 18.71 -10.62
C ILE A 27 -13.40 19.73 -10.15
N LEU A 28 -13.81 20.77 -9.43
CA LEU A 28 -12.88 21.77 -8.90
C LEU A 28 -11.87 21.15 -7.92
N LYS A 29 -12.29 20.18 -7.09
CA LYS A 29 -11.38 19.41 -6.22
C LYS A 29 -10.34 18.63 -7.04
N ILE A 30 -10.76 17.94 -8.10
CA ILE A 30 -9.88 17.17 -8.98
C ILE A 30 -8.89 18.09 -9.70
N ILE A 31 -9.36 19.23 -10.22
CA ILE A 31 -8.50 20.24 -10.86
C ILE A 31 -7.49 20.78 -9.85
N ALA A 32 -7.92 21.12 -8.63
CA ALA A 32 -7.02 21.61 -7.59
C ALA A 32 -5.94 20.58 -7.26
N ASN A 33 -6.31 19.33 -6.98
CA ASN A 33 -5.35 18.29 -6.62
C ASN A 33 -4.37 17.95 -7.76
N SER A 34 -4.86 17.86 -9.00
CA SER A 34 -4.03 17.55 -10.17
C SER A 34 -3.05 18.68 -10.51
N THR A 35 -3.49 19.94 -10.42
CA THR A 35 -2.67 21.11 -10.78
C THR A 35 -1.75 21.60 -9.66
N CYS A 36 -2.15 21.48 -8.39
CA CYS A 36 -1.33 21.92 -7.25
C CYS A 36 -0.19 20.95 -6.93
N TYR A 37 -0.44 19.64 -7.00
CA TYR A 37 0.53 18.62 -6.58
C TYR A 37 0.93 17.69 -7.72
N GLY A 38 -0.04 16.97 -8.31
CA GLY A 38 0.23 15.85 -9.21
C GLY A 38 1.14 16.21 -10.38
N LYS A 39 0.89 17.37 -10.99
CA LYS A 39 1.64 17.87 -12.15
C LYS A 39 3.14 18.09 -11.90
N PHE A 40 3.52 18.47 -10.68
CA PHE A 40 4.91 18.78 -10.34
C PHE A 40 5.74 17.54 -9.98
N ILE A 41 5.12 16.42 -9.63
CA ILE A 41 5.82 15.17 -9.28
C ILE A 41 5.68 14.08 -10.37
N GLN A 42 4.97 14.38 -11.46
CA GLN A 42 4.71 13.44 -12.53
C GLN A 42 6.01 13.03 -13.25
N LEU A 43 6.27 11.72 -13.23
CA LEU A 43 7.25 11.06 -14.08
C LEU A 43 6.52 10.08 -14.99
N ASP A 44 6.82 10.13 -16.28
CA ASP A 44 6.27 9.21 -17.26
C ASP A 44 7.22 8.02 -17.41
N THR A 45 6.75 6.82 -17.07
CA THR A 45 7.55 5.61 -17.16
C THR A 45 7.45 5.00 -18.55
N ARG A 46 8.56 4.46 -19.07
CA ARG A 46 8.59 3.70 -20.33
C ARG A 46 9.51 2.50 -20.21
N ASN A 47 9.08 1.36 -20.75
CA ASN A 47 9.91 0.18 -20.85
C ASN A 47 10.72 0.19 -22.15
N THR A 48 11.91 -0.40 -22.11
CA THR A 48 12.84 -0.52 -23.22
C THR A 48 13.23 -1.99 -23.41
N ILE A 49 13.59 -2.38 -24.63
CA ILE A 49 13.94 -3.77 -24.98
C ILE A 49 15.31 -4.17 -24.42
N LEU A 50 16.24 -3.20 -24.35
CA LEU A 50 17.59 -3.40 -23.86
C LEU A 50 17.80 -2.53 -22.63
N GLU A 51 18.57 -3.03 -21.67
CA GLU A 51 18.96 -2.24 -20.50
C GLU A 51 19.68 -0.97 -20.94
N LYS A 52 19.36 0.11 -20.23
CA LYS A 52 20.01 1.39 -20.41
C LYS A 52 20.61 1.83 -19.09
N LYS A 53 21.84 2.32 -19.19
CA LYS A 53 22.53 2.95 -18.06
C LYS A 53 21.83 4.25 -17.70
N VAL A 54 21.40 4.37 -16.45
CA VAL A 54 20.78 5.57 -15.88
C VAL A 54 21.48 5.93 -14.57
N THR A 55 21.54 7.23 -14.28
CA THR A 55 22.05 7.73 -13.01
C THR A 55 20.88 7.94 -12.05
N VAL A 56 20.94 7.28 -10.90
CA VAL A 56 20.01 7.42 -9.78
C VAL A 56 20.49 8.55 -8.90
N TYR A 57 19.58 9.47 -8.57
CA TYR A 57 19.81 10.57 -7.63
C TYR A 57 18.95 10.34 -6.38
N GLY A 58 19.60 10.09 -5.25
CA GLY A 58 18.96 9.91 -3.95
C GLY A 58 19.77 10.55 -2.82
N LEU A 59 19.87 9.86 -1.68
CA LEU A 59 20.83 10.22 -0.63
C LEU A 59 22.28 10.07 -1.10
N ASP A 60 22.49 9.16 -2.06
CA ASP A 60 23.72 8.95 -2.81
C ASP A 60 23.40 8.97 -4.31
N THR A 61 24.45 9.13 -5.12
CA THR A 61 24.34 9.14 -6.59
C THR A 61 25.11 7.94 -7.14
N PHE A 62 24.44 7.10 -7.92
CA PHE A 62 25.04 5.91 -8.51
C PHE A 62 24.39 5.57 -9.86
N ASP A 63 25.07 4.79 -10.67
CA ASP A 63 24.56 4.33 -11.96
C ASP A 63 23.98 2.92 -11.85
N ILE A 64 22.86 2.67 -12.52
CA ILE A 64 22.26 1.34 -12.70
C ILE A 64 21.95 1.09 -14.17
N ASP A 65 21.86 -0.17 -14.54
CA ASP A 65 21.30 -0.61 -15.82
C ASP A 65 19.84 -1.03 -15.59
N THR A 66 18.90 -0.45 -16.35
CA THR A 66 17.46 -0.73 -16.20
C THR A 66 16.73 -0.76 -17.53
N TYR A 67 15.69 -1.59 -17.62
CA TYR A 67 14.75 -1.60 -18.74
C TYR A 67 13.69 -0.50 -18.64
N LYS A 68 13.43 0.03 -17.44
CA LYS A 68 12.36 1.00 -17.18
C LYS A 68 12.95 2.38 -16.94
N LEU A 69 12.65 3.31 -17.84
CA LEU A 69 13.10 4.69 -17.78
C LEU A 69 12.01 5.59 -17.22
N GLU A 70 12.37 6.50 -16.33
CA GLU A 70 11.50 7.57 -15.84
C GLU A 70 11.85 8.89 -16.52
N ASN A 71 10.88 9.52 -17.20
CA ASN A 71 11.09 10.80 -17.84
C ASN A 71 10.27 11.88 -17.10
N PRO A 72 10.90 12.98 -16.65
CA PRO A 72 10.20 14.14 -16.13
C PRO A 72 9.12 14.65 -17.10
N ALA A 73 7.89 14.79 -16.63
CA ALA A 73 6.85 15.44 -17.39
C ALA A 73 7.15 16.94 -17.58
N LYS A 74 6.45 17.60 -18.50
CA LYS A 74 6.68 19.02 -18.90
C LYS A 74 6.81 20.01 -17.74
N PHE A 75 6.15 19.76 -16.62
CA PHE A 75 6.11 20.66 -15.46
C PHE A 75 6.70 20.02 -14.19
N PHE A 76 7.47 18.94 -14.34
CA PHE A 76 8.11 18.27 -13.22
C PHE A 76 9.04 19.24 -12.47
N HIS A 77 8.76 19.42 -11.19
CA HIS A 77 9.55 20.25 -10.28
C HIS A 77 9.50 19.64 -8.87
N PRO A 78 10.35 18.63 -8.60
CA PRO A 78 10.24 17.77 -7.41
C PRO A 78 10.38 18.55 -6.11
N ILE A 79 11.18 19.63 -6.11
CA ILE A 79 11.35 20.49 -4.94
C ILE A 79 10.00 21.10 -4.49
N ILE A 80 9.17 21.58 -5.41
CA ILE A 80 7.87 22.19 -5.08
C ILE A 80 6.93 21.12 -4.52
N SER A 81 6.85 19.96 -5.17
CA SER A 81 6.04 18.84 -4.71
C SER A 81 6.41 18.36 -3.32
N VAL A 82 7.71 18.23 -3.04
CA VAL A 82 8.21 17.79 -1.73
C VAL A 82 7.86 18.83 -0.66
N PHE A 83 8.04 20.12 -0.92
CA PHE A 83 7.66 21.18 0.03
C PHE A 83 6.16 21.17 0.36
N LEU A 84 5.28 20.88 -0.61
CA LEU A 84 3.85 20.74 -0.34
C LEU A 84 3.57 19.61 0.65
N THR A 85 4.12 18.42 0.40
CA THR A 85 3.93 17.27 1.31
C THR A 85 4.60 17.47 2.67
N ALA A 86 5.76 18.13 2.71
CA ALA A 86 6.47 18.45 3.94
C ALA A 86 5.68 19.47 4.79
N GLY A 87 5.11 20.50 4.16
CA GLY A 87 4.25 21.48 4.83
C GLY A 87 3.01 20.83 5.45
N SER A 88 2.31 19.96 4.72
CA SER A 88 1.16 19.22 5.27
C SER A 88 1.55 18.34 6.46
N ARG A 89 2.69 17.64 6.38
CA ARG A 89 3.19 16.82 7.50
C ARG A 89 3.60 17.67 8.71
N LEU A 90 4.18 18.85 8.48
CA LEU A 90 4.53 19.80 9.53
C LEU A 90 3.28 20.31 10.26
N ILE A 91 2.20 20.60 9.52
CA ILE A 91 0.92 21.00 10.09
C ILE A 91 0.38 19.91 11.03
N LEU A 92 0.39 18.64 10.60
CA LEU A 92 -0.07 17.52 11.43
C LEU A 92 0.84 17.29 12.64
N ALA A 93 2.15 17.40 12.47
CA ALA A 93 3.11 17.29 13.57
C ALA A 93 2.95 18.44 14.59
N ALA A 94 2.64 19.66 14.13
CA ALA A 94 2.35 20.78 15.00
C ALA A 94 1.03 20.58 15.77
N ALA A 95 0.00 20.03 15.12
CA ALA A 95 -1.25 19.67 15.79
C ALA A 95 -1.03 18.62 16.90
N GLU A 96 -0.24 17.59 16.61
CA GLU A 96 0.16 16.57 17.59
C GLU A 96 0.95 17.16 18.76
N TYR A 97 1.96 18.00 18.47
CA TYR A 97 2.73 18.68 19.51
C TYR A 97 1.85 19.57 20.41
N LEU A 98 0.90 20.31 19.83
CA LEU A 98 -0.04 21.13 20.59
C LEU A 98 -0.92 20.30 21.55
N LEU A 99 -1.34 19.10 21.12
CA LEU A 99 -2.08 18.18 21.99
C LEU A 99 -1.22 17.75 23.17
N GLU A 100 0.01 17.31 22.93
CA GLU A 100 0.94 16.88 23.98
C GLU A 100 1.17 17.98 25.02
N GLN A 101 1.37 19.23 24.57
CA GLN A 101 1.56 20.38 25.48
C GLN A 101 0.32 20.69 26.33
N ASN A 102 -0.87 20.25 25.90
CA ASN A 102 -2.13 20.52 26.59
C ASN A 102 -2.73 19.26 27.24
N LYS A 103 -1.93 18.21 27.46
CA LYS A 103 -2.35 16.93 28.05
C LYS A 103 -3.41 16.18 27.23
N GLY A 104 -3.50 16.49 25.95
CA GLY A 104 -4.26 15.71 24.97
C GLY A 104 -3.38 14.67 24.29
N TYR A 105 -4.01 13.79 23.53
CA TYR A 105 -3.33 12.82 22.69
C TYR A 105 -4.06 12.68 21.35
N MET A 106 -3.32 12.22 20.34
CA MET A 106 -3.86 11.88 19.03
C MET A 106 -4.20 10.39 19.01
N MET A 107 -5.47 10.06 18.74
CA MET A 107 -5.90 8.66 18.63
C MET A 107 -5.44 8.05 17.30
N TYR A 108 -5.56 8.81 16.22
CA TYR A 108 -5.30 8.33 14.87
C TYR A 108 -5.07 9.49 13.90
N CYS A 109 -4.43 9.22 12.76
CA CYS A 109 -4.22 10.18 11.69
C CYS A 109 -4.30 9.50 10.33
N ASP A 110 -5.09 10.08 9.42
CA ASP A 110 -5.16 9.63 8.03
C ASP A 110 -4.88 10.79 7.09
N THR A 111 -3.62 10.90 6.65
CA THR A 111 -3.06 11.79 5.62
C THR A 111 -3.26 13.29 5.82
N ASP A 112 -4.49 13.76 5.94
CA ASP A 112 -4.92 15.15 6.10
C ASP A 112 -5.93 15.34 7.24
N SER A 113 -6.21 14.28 8.01
CA SER A 113 -7.12 14.28 9.15
C SER A 113 -6.42 13.86 10.45
N VAL A 114 -6.86 14.42 11.58
CA VAL A 114 -6.40 14.06 12.94
C VAL A 114 -7.60 13.73 13.81
N PHE A 115 -7.48 12.65 14.58
CA PHE A 115 -8.51 12.17 15.48
C PHE A 115 -8.11 12.55 16.90
N VAL A 116 -8.87 13.46 17.47
CA VAL A 116 -8.55 14.11 18.74
C VAL A 116 -9.77 14.07 19.65
N SER A 117 -9.54 14.12 20.96
CA SER A 117 -10.65 14.28 21.91
C SER A 117 -11.42 15.59 21.63
N PRO A 118 -12.74 15.61 21.85
CA PRO A 118 -13.58 16.79 21.61
C PRO A 118 -13.06 18.08 22.28
N ASP A 119 -12.54 17.97 23.51
CA ASP A 119 -12.07 19.10 24.31
C ASP A 119 -10.86 19.83 23.69
N HIS A 120 -10.11 19.15 22.81
CA HIS A 120 -8.90 19.68 22.19
C HIS A 120 -9.11 20.09 20.72
N ALA A 121 -10.26 19.79 20.12
CA ALA A 121 -10.53 20.15 18.73
C ALA A 121 -10.48 21.68 18.54
N LYS A 122 -11.08 22.43 19.48
CA LYS A 122 -11.12 23.90 19.41
C LYS A 122 -9.73 24.53 19.55
N LEU A 123 -8.89 23.98 20.43
CA LEU A 123 -7.49 24.39 20.60
C LEU A 123 -6.72 24.35 19.28
N ILE A 124 -6.84 23.24 18.54
CA ILE A 124 -6.17 23.08 17.23
C ILE A 124 -6.74 24.09 16.22
N GLN A 125 -8.06 24.22 16.14
CA GLN A 125 -8.70 25.16 15.23
C GLN A 125 -8.26 26.61 15.48
N ASP A 126 -8.22 27.02 16.74
CA ASP A 126 -7.83 28.39 17.11
C ASP A 126 -6.36 28.67 16.82
N PHE A 127 -5.47 27.70 17.04
CA PHE A 127 -4.04 27.84 16.71
C PHE A 127 -3.81 28.03 15.20
N PHE A 128 -4.52 27.26 14.36
CA PHE A 128 -4.32 27.31 12.90
C PHE A 128 -5.18 28.38 12.20
N ARG A 129 -6.20 28.94 12.85
CA ARG A 129 -7.04 30.02 12.29
C ARG A 129 -6.23 31.18 11.69
N PRO A 130 -5.24 31.79 12.40
CA PRO A 130 -4.47 32.91 11.84
C PRO A 130 -3.56 32.51 10.66
N LEU A 131 -3.31 31.21 10.45
CA LEU A 131 -2.48 30.71 9.36
C LEU A 131 -3.28 30.45 8.07
N ASN A 132 -4.60 30.66 8.09
CA ASN A 132 -5.43 30.43 6.92
C ASN A 132 -5.14 31.47 5.81
N PRO A 133 -4.70 31.05 4.61
CA PRO A 133 -4.35 31.97 3.52
C PRO A 133 -5.54 32.48 2.70
N TYR A 134 -6.76 32.01 2.97
CA TYR A 134 -7.97 32.30 2.17
C TYR A 134 -8.73 33.51 2.73
N ASN A 135 -9.16 34.42 1.85
CA ASN A 135 -9.86 35.66 2.25
C ASN A 135 -11.38 35.45 2.23
N ILE A 136 -11.85 34.38 2.85
CA ILE A 136 -13.27 34.11 3.03
C ILE A 136 -13.58 34.23 4.52
N ASP A 137 -14.82 34.57 4.86
CA ASP A 137 -15.31 34.71 6.24
C ASP A 137 -14.79 33.64 7.22
N ASP A 138 -14.97 33.90 8.52
CA ASP A 138 -14.52 33.04 9.62
C ASP A 138 -15.02 31.58 9.54
N SER A 139 -15.93 31.25 8.62
CA SER A 139 -16.43 29.89 8.41
C SER A 139 -15.47 29.01 7.57
N MET A 140 -14.41 29.57 6.98
CA MET A 140 -13.38 28.77 6.34
C MET A 140 -12.30 28.43 7.36
N GLU A 141 -12.47 27.36 8.11
CA GLU A 141 -11.42 26.85 9.00
C GLU A 141 -10.43 25.95 8.26
N MET A 142 -9.16 25.98 8.69
CA MET A 142 -8.12 25.09 8.16
C MET A 142 -8.32 23.64 8.65
N PHE A 143 -8.67 23.47 9.92
CA PHE A 143 -9.16 22.21 10.48
C PHE A 143 -10.67 22.32 10.73
N LYS A 144 -11.42 21.30 10.30
CA LYS A 144 -12.87 21.22 10.46
C LYS A 144 -13.23 19.90 11.11
N VAL A 145 -14.20 19.95 12.03
CA VAL A 145 -14.86 18.73 12.50
C VAL A 145 -15.52 18.07 11.29
N GLN A 146 -15.25 16.77 11.11
CA GLN A 146 -15.76 16.03 9.97
C GLN A 146 -17.26 15.79 10.11
N GLU A 147 -17.96 15.74 8.99
CA GLU A 147 -19.40 15.44 8.90
C GLU A 147 -19.58 14.26 7.93
N GLU A 148 -20.45 13.33 8.31
CA GLU A 148 -20.87 12.17 7.49
C GLU A 148 -22.41 12.09 7.55
N ASP A 149 -23.09 12.04 6.41
CA ASP A 149 -24.56 12.06 6.30
C ASP A 149 -25.22 13.15 7.17
N ASP A 150 -24.73 14.39 7.06
CA ASP A 150 -25.15 15.58 7.83
C ASP A 150 -24.96 15.48 9.36
N LYS A 151 -24.26 14.44 9.83
CA LYS A 151 -23.92 14.27 11.25
C LYS A 151 -22.46 14.61 11.50
N LYS A 152 -22.23 15.52 12.44
CA LYS A 152 -20.87 15.83 12.91
C LYS A 152 -20.29 14.62 13.63
N LEU A 153 -19.07 14.25 13.26
CA LEU A 153 -18.27 13.23 13.93
C LEU A 153 -17.63 13.83 15.19
N GLU A 154 -18.48 14.20 16.14
CA GLU A 154 -18.11 14.78 17.43
C GLU A 154 -18.57 13.84 18.55
N LYS A 155 -17.72 13.60 19.56
CA LYS A 155 -17.98 12.67 20.67
C LYS A 155 -18.33 11.26 20.19
N VAL A 156 -17.56 10.77 19.24
CA VAL A 156 -17.69 9.45 18.61
C VAL A 156 -16.54 8.53 19.04
N TRP A 157 -16.77 7.23 19.00
CA TRP A 157 -15.74 6.21 19.23
C TRP A 157 -14.97 5.91 17.95
N CYS A 158 -13.73 5.45 18.10
CA CYS A 158 -12.88 5.05 16.99
C CYS A 158 -12.19 3.73 17.33
N LEU A 159 -12.22 2.79 16.39
CA LEU A 159 -11.42 1.57 16.41
C LEU A 159 -10.48 1.62 15.22
N ALA A 160 -9.17 1.51 15.46
CA ALA A 160 -8.16 1.51 14.42
C ALA A 160 -7.16 0.37 14.67
N PHE A 161 -6.97 -0.50 13.67
CA PHE A 161 -6.01 -1.60 13.74
C PHE A 161 -4.65 -1.17 13.17
N SER A 162 -4.67 -0.43 12.07
CA SER A 162 -3.46 0.07 11.40
C SER A 162 -3.81 1.13 10.37
N SER A 163 -2.78 1.65 9.69
CA SER A 163 -2.85 2.64 8.62
C SER A 163 -3.89 2.24 7.58
N LYS A 164 -4.86 3.13 7.39
CA LYS A 164 -6.05 2.97 6.54
C LYS A 164 -7.00 1.84 6.96
N ARG A 165 -6.94 1.31 8.19
CA ARG A 165 -7.87 0.31 8.71
C ARG A 165 -8.49 0.82 10.01
N TYR A 166 -9.56 1.58 9.87
CA TYR A 166 -10.27 2.18 11.00
C TYR A 166 -11.77 2.30 10.74
N ALA A 167 -12.53 2.36 11.83
CA ALA A 167 -13.95 2.69 11.85
C ALA A 167 -14.26 3.67 12.98
N VAL A 168 -15.20 4.57 12.69
CA VAL A 168 -15.78 5.57 13.60
C VAL A 168 -17.23 5.20 13.82
N TYR A 169 -17.64 5.11 15.08
CA TYR A 169 -18.94 4.59 15.45
C TYR A 169 -19.48 5.23 16.72
N GLU A 170 -20.77 5.03 16.97
CA GLU A 170 -21.42 5.26 18.25
C GLU A 170 -21.69 3.93 18.93
N TYR A 171 -21.57 3.93 20.25
CA TYR A 171 -21.87 2.78 21.09
C TYR A 171 -22.76 3.23 22.25
N GLN A 172 -24.02 2.80 22.24
CA GLN A 172 -25.01 3.12 23.26
C GLN A 172 -25.89 1.90 23.51
N ASN A 173 -26.03 1.47 24.78
CA ASN A 173 -26.87 0.33 25.17
C ASN A 173 -26.61 -0.93 24.31
N ASP A 174 -25.34 -1.32 24.18
CA ASP A 174 -24.87 -2.44 23.35
C ASP A 174 -25.27 -2.39 21.87
N THR A 175 -25.68 -1.21 21.39
CA THR A 175 -25.98 -0.96 19.98
C THR A 175 -24.83 -0.20 19.32
N ILE A 176 -24.26 -0.79 18.27
CA ILE A 176 -23.18 -0.19 17.46
C ILE A 176 -23.81 0.48 16.25
N THR A 177 -23.57 1.79 16.09
CA THR A 177 -23.90 2.52 14.85
C THR A 177 -22.64 3.01 14.17
N ILE A 178 -22.28 2.37 13.07
CA ILE A 178 -21.11 2.79 12.28
C ILE A 178 -21.44 4.06 11.51
N LEU A 179 -20.64 5.10 11.76
CA LEU A 179 -20.74 6.40 11.08
C LEU A 179 -19.83 6.44 9.87
N LYS A 180 -18.58 6.00 10.02
CA LYS A 180 -17.59 6.01 8.93
C LYS A 180 -16.66 4.82 9.09
N TYR A 181 -16.22 4.23 7.99
CA TYR A 181 -15.29 3.11 8.03
C TYR A 181 -14.40 3.10 6.80
N SER A 182 -13.23 2.47 6.93
CA SER A 182 -12.32 2.32 5.82
C SER A 182 -12.72 1.13 4.94
N ASN A 183 -12.82 1.38 3.63
CA ASN A 183 -12.91 0.34 2.62
C ASN A 183 -11.54 -0.22 2.20
N HIS A 184 -10.45 0.30 2.76
CA HIS A 184 -9.12 -0.15 2.37
C HIS A 184 -8.93 -1.63 2.71
N ALA A 185 -8.44 -2.39 1.72
CA ALA A 185 -8.29 -3.84 1.77
C ALA A 185 -9.58 -4.65 2.00
N LEU A 186 -10.77 -4.03 1.99
CA LEU A 186 -12.06 -4.72 2.08
C LEU A 186 -12.96 -4.49 0.87
N GLY A 187 -12.97 -3.27 0.33
CA GLY A 187 -13.93 -2.85 -0.71
C GLY A 187 -13.76 -3.51 -2.09
N HIS A 188 -12.80 -4.42 -2.23
CA HIS A 188 -12.60 -5.22 -3.45
C HIS A 188 -13.21 -6.62 -3.33
N TYR A 189 -13.68 -7.03 -2.14
CA TYR A 189 -14.36 -8.31 -1.94
C TYR A 189 -15.85 -8.19 -2.29
N LEU A 190 -16.35 -9.16 -3.06
CA LEU A 190 -17.75 -9.23 -3.48
C LEU A 190 -18.65 -9.97 -2.49
N THR A 191 -18.05 -10.78 -1.62
CA THR A 191 -18.73 -11.78 -0.81
C THR A 191 -19.03 -11.30 0.61
N ILE A 192 -18.74 -10.03 0.92
CA ILE A 192 -18.99 -9.42 2.22
C ILE A 192 -19.58 -8.02 2.06
N ASP A 193 -20.36 -7.58 3.05
CA ASP A 193 -20.63 -6.17 3.28
C ASP A 193 -19.53 -5.60 4.19
N PRO A 194 -18.69 -4.64 3.73
CA PRO A 194 -17.69 -4.00 4.56
C PRO A 194 -18.25 -3.38 5.84
N LYS A 195 -19.51 -2.90 5.84
CA LYS A 195 -20.14 -2.32 7.03
C LYS A 195 -20.43 -3.39 8.07
N GLU A 196 -20.99 -4.54 7.67
CA GLU A 196 -21.20 -5.70 8.55
C GLU A 196 -19.87 -6.24 9.08
N PHE A 197 -18.85 -6.33 8.23
CA PHE A 197 -17.51 -6.76 8.62
C PHE A 197 -16.93 -5.88 9.73
N TRP A 198 -17.03 -4.54 9.59
CA TRP A 198 -16.60 -3.61 10.64
C TRP A 198 -17.46 -3.70 11.88
N HIS A 199 -18.77 -3.95 11.74
CA HIS A 199 -19.66 -4.11 12.89
C HIS A 199 -19.23 -5.31 13.73
N ASP A 200 -18.96 -6.45 13.09
CA ASP A 200 -18.48 -7.65 13.75
C ASP A 200 -17.09 -7.47 14.38
N MET A 201 -16.20 -6.72 13.73
CA MET A 201 -14.90 -6.35 14.32
C MET A 201 -15.04 -5.52 15.60
N ILE A 202 -15.94 -4.55 15.60
CA ILE A 202 -16.22 -3.71 16.78
C ILE A 202 -16.90 -4.55 17.87
N LEU A 203 -17.89 -5.35 17.50
CA LEU A 203 -18.61 -6.23 18.41
C LEU A 203 -17.65 -7.19 19.13
N LEU A 204 -16.66 -7.73 18.42
CA LEU A 204 -15.63 -8.58 18.99
C LEU A 204 -14.76 -7.88 20.05
N GLN A 205 -14.57 -6.56 19.95
CA GLN A 205 -13.83 -5.79 20.98
C GLN A 205 -14.61 -5.68 22.29
N TYR A 206 -15.93 -5.52 22.21
CA TYR A 206 -16.81 -5.42 23.38
C TYR A 206 -17.23 -6.79 23.94
N HIS A 207 -17.31 -7.80 23.08
CA HIS A 207 -17.74 -9.16 23.40
C HIS A 207 -16.73 -10.23 22.91
N PRO A 208 -15.52 -10.31 23.50
CA PRO A 208 -14.51 -11.29 23.11
C PRO A 208 -14.99 -12.74 23.23
N GLU A 209 -15.93 -13.01 24.13
CA GLU A 209 -16.57 -14.31 24.33
C GLU A 209 -17.35 -14.80 23.10
N ARG A 210 -17.77 -13.89 22.21
CA ARG A 210 -18.51 -14.20 20.98
C ARG A 210 -17.61 -14.47 19.77
N LYS A 211 -16.29 -14.62 19.98
CA LYS A 211 -15.31 -14.81 18.90
C LYS A 211 -15.65 -15.97 17.96
N GLU A 212 -16.04 -17.12 18.51
CA GLU A 212 -16.37 -18.30 17.70
C GLU A 212 -17.64 -18.07 16.87
N GLU A 213 -18.68 -17.51 17.50
CA GLU A 213 -19.94 -17.13 16.84
C GLU A 213 -19.67 -16.18 15.66
N ILE A 214 -18.95 -15.08 15.90
CA ILE A 214 -18.65 -14.06 14.88
C ILE A 214 -17.78 -14.65 13.77
N THR A 215 -16.72 -15.39 14.11
CA THR A 215 -15.79 -15.96 13.11
C THR A 215 -16.50 -17.00 12.24
N SER A 216 -17.44 -17.77 12.81
CA SER A 216 -18.18 -18.81 12.09
C SER A 216 -19.01 -18.27 10.92
N LYS A 217 -19.47 -17.01 10.97
CA LYS A 217 -20.16 -16.33 9.85
C LYS A 217 -19.32 -16.30 8.57
N TYR A 218 -17.99 -16.26 8.71
CA TYR A 218 -17.04 -16.11 7.62
C TYR A 218 -16.41 -17.44 7.18
N GLU A 219 -16.78 -18.57 7.80
CA GLU A 219 -16.11 -19.87 7.60
C GLU A 219 -16.54 -20.58 6.30
N THR A 220 -17.73 -20.25 5.80
CA THR A 220 -18.27 -20.75 4.52
C THR A 220 -18.14 -19.75 3.39
N ILE A 221 -17.65 -18.54 3.69
CA ILE A 221 -17.47 -17.45 2.72
C ILE A 221 -16.02 -17.45 2.24
N TYR A 222 -15.80 -17.16 0.96
CA TYR A 222 -14.47 -17.10 0.36
C TYR A 222 -14.12 -15.70 -0.13
N ALA A 223 -12.84 -15.38 -0.13
CA ALA A 223 -12.28 -14.09 -0.52
C ALA A 223 -12.20 -13.97 -2.05
N ILE A 224 -13.28 -13.45 -2.64
CA ILE A 224 -13.47 -13.33 -4.10
C ILE A 224 -13.58 -11.85 -4.48
N SER A 225 -12.85 -11.48 -5.53
CA SER A 225 -12.79 -10.12 -6.09
C SER A 225 -12.98 -10.14 -7.60
N GLU A 226 -13.24 -8.98 -8.17
CA GLU A 226 -13.30 -8.79 -9.63
C GLU A 226 -12.02 -8.16 -10.16
N LEU A 227 -11.66 -8.53 -11.38
CA LEU A 227 -10.60 -7.89 -12.12
C LEU A 227 -10.95 -7.79 -13.60
N ILE A 228 -10.67 -6.63 -14.20
CA ILE A 228 -10.82 -6.43 -15.64
C ILE A 228 -9.51 -6.82 -16.33
N ILE A 229 -9.60 -7.56 -17.44
CA ILE A 229 -8.41 -7.95 -18.20
C ILE A 229 -7.91 -6.79 -19.07
N THR A 230 -6.99 -5.99 -18.52
CA THR A 230 -6.40 -4.83 -19.19
C THR A 230 -5.04 -5.13 -19.85
N HIS A 231 -4.37 -6.20 -19.43
CA HIS A 231 -3.02 -6.55 -19.88
C HIS A 231 -2.97 -7.86 -20.67
N TYR A 232 -2.26 -7.85 -21.80
CA TYR A 232 -2.08 -9.04 -22.66
C TYR A 232 -1.39 -10.19 -21.92
N SER A 233 -0.42 -9.90 -21.05
CA SER A 233 0.23 -10.89 -20.21
C SER A 233 -0.76 -11.65 -19.33
N PHE A 234 -1.77 -10.95 -18.79
CA PHE A 234 -2.81 -11.57 -17.99
C PHE A 234 -3.80 -12.35 -18.86
N LEU A 235 -4.24 -11.78 -19.99
CA LEU A 235 -5.10 -12.47 -20.97
C LEU A 235 -4.54 -13.81 -21.43
N LYS A 236 -3.22 -13.90 -21.64
CA LYS A 236 -2.52 -15.12 -22.07
C LYS A 236 -2.74 -16.30 -21.11
N SER A 237 -3.00 -16.04 -19.83
CA SER A 237 -3.31 -17.07 -18.84
C SER A 237 -4.58 -17.86 -19.19
N PHE A 238 -5.47 -17.28 -20.01
CA PHE A 238 -6.71 -17.91 -20.46
C PHE A 238 -6.57 -18.65 -21.80
N ASP A 239 -5.39 -18.72 -22.42
CA ASP A 239 -5.21 -19.40 -23.72
C ASP A 239 -5.66 -20.87 -23.66
N GLY A 240 -5.35 -21.59 -22.57
CA GLY A 240 -5.81 -22.96 -22.34
C GLY A 240 -7.32 -23.05 -22.18
N VAL A 241 -7.90 -22.17 -21.35
CA VAL A 241 -9.36 -22.08 -21.12
C VAL A 241 -10.12 -21.70 -22.38
N ASN A 242 -9.52 -20.93 -23.27
CA ASN A 242 -10.09 -20.51 -24.55
C ASN A 242 -9.94 -21.58 -25.65
N GLN A 243 -9.12 -22.61 -25.44
CA GLN A 243 -8.88 -23.64 -26.43
C GLN A 243 -10.18 -24.38 -26.78
N GLY A 244 -10.51 -24.44 -28.07
CA GLY A 244 -11.69 -25.13 -28.57
C GLY A 244 -13.03 -24.41 -28.34
N LYS A 245 -13.03 -23.25 -27.68
CA LYS A 245 -14.23 -22.40 -27.53
C LYS A 245 -14.48 -21.56 -28.78
N THR A 246 -15.73 -21.21 -29.04
CA THR A 246 -16.06 -20.18 -30.04
C THR A 246 -15.69 -18.79 -29.53
N TYR A 247 -15.45 -17.83 -30.44
CA TYR A 247 -15.04 -16.48 -30.06
C TYR A 247 -15.99 -15.79 -29.05
N SER A 248 -17.29 -16.07 -29.13
CA SER A 248 -18.29 -15.53 -28.19
C SER A 248 -18.17 -16.10 -26.77
N GLN A 249 -17.58 -17.29 -26.62
CA GLN A 249 -17.39 -18.01 -25.35
C GLN A 249 -15.99 -17.84 -24.77
N MET A 250 -15.07 -17.22 -25.52
CA MET A 250 -13.72 -16.95 -25.06
C MET A 250 -13.70 -15.78 -24.09
N THR A 251 -12.79 -15.84 -23.13
CA THR A 251 -12.36 -14.71 -22.32
C THR A 251 -11.53 -13.76 -23.20
N LYS A 252 -11.95 -12.50 -23.28
CA LYS A 252 -11.41 -11.46 -24.18
C LYS A 252 -10.75 -10.31 -23.39
N PRO A 253 -9.95 -9.46 -24.06
CA PRO A 253 -9.55 -8.19 -23.47
C PRO A 253 -10.77 -7.40 -22.96
N TYR A 254 -10.63 -6.77 -21.80
CA TYR A 254 -11.65 -5.99 -21.10
C TYR A 254 -12.85 -6.79 -20.55
N ASP A 255 -12.84 -8.12 -20.64
CA ASP A 255 -13.78 -8.93 -19.87
C ASP A 255 -13.43 -8.87 -18.38
N THR A 256 -14.46 -8.94 -17.53
CA THR A 256 -14.30 -9.11 -16.08
C THR A 256 -14.15 -10.59 -15.75
N VAL A 257 -13.19 -10.90 -14.87
CA VAL A 257 -12.99 -12.23 -14.30
C VAL A 257 -13.07 -12.16 -12.78
N LEU A 258 -13.34 -13.30 -12.16
CA LEU A 258 -13.33 -13.43 -10.72
C LEU A 258 -12.01 -14.02 -10.27
N VAL A 259 -11.48 -13.47 -9.19
CA VAL A 259 -10.16 -13.77 -8.67
C VAL A 259 -10.26 -14.09 -7.19
N GLY A 260 -9.68 -15.20 -6.75
CA GLY A 260 -9.56 -15.52 -5.33
C GLY A 260 -8.32 -14.88 -4.70
N THR A 261 -8.36 -14.57 -3.41
CA THR A 261 -7.13 -14.25 -2.68
C THR A 261 -6.27 -15.50 -2.52
N ALA A 262 -4.98 -15.42 -2.81
CA ALA A 262 -4.07 -16.55 -2.74
C ALA A 262 -3.99 -17.15 -1.32
N CYS A 263 -4.25 -18.46 -1.21
CA CYS A 263 -4.10 -19.23 0.03
C CYS A 263 -2.91 -20.21 -0.02
N ARG A 264 -2.39 -20.49 -1.22
CA ARG A 264 -1.32 -21.45 -1.47
C ARG A 264 -0.19 -20.83 -2.29
N LYS A 265 0.97 -21.47 -2.24
CA LYS A 265 2.14 -21.13 -3.05
C LYS A 265 2.56 -22.35 -3.86
N ASP A 266 3.13 -22.10 -5.02
CA ASP A 266 3.75 -23.13 -5.84
C ASP A 266 5.12 -23.56 -5.26
N PRO A 267 5.78 -24.60 -5.81
CA PRO A 267 7.11 -25.02 -5.34
C PRO A 267 8.21 -23.97 -5.47
N THR A 268 8.00 -22.91 -6.27
CA THR A 268 8.93 -21.78 -6.40
C THR A 268 8.70 -20.71 -5.33
N GLY A 269 7.64 -20.85 -4.53
CA GLY A 269 7.23 -19.90 -3.50
C GLY A 269 6.33 -18.78 -4.00
N MET A 270 5.90 -18.82 -5.28
CA MET A 270 5.00 -17.84 -5.86
C MET A 270 3.54 -18.14 -5.46
N PRO A 271 2.73 -17.12 -5.13
CA PRO A 271 1.33 -17.33 -4.79
C PRO A 271 0.56 -17.91 -5.98
N ILE A 272 -0.26 -18.93 -5.72
CA ILE A 272 -1.22 -19.46 -6.69
C ILE A 272 -2.52 -18.71 -6.47
N VAL A 273 -2.92 -17.93 -7.48
CA VAL A 273 -4.09 -17.05 -7.42
C VAL A 273 -5.12 -17.61 -8.40
N PRO A 274 -6.28 -18.10 -7.93
CA PRO A 274 -7.24 -18.76 -8.79
C PRO A 274 -8.10 -17.76 -9.58
N PHE A 275 -8.35 -18.06 -10.85
CA PHE A 275 -9.21 -17.30 -11.75
C PHE A 275 -10.32 -18.15 -12.34
N VAL A 276 -11.50 -17.55 -12.41
CA VAL A 276 -12.64 -18.10 -13.15
C VAL A 276 -13.30 -17.01 -13.99
N PRO A 277 -13.92 -17.36 -15.13
CA PRO A 277 -14.81 -16.44 -15.83
C PRO A 277 -15.89 -15.89 -14.89
N ARG A 278 -16.38 -14.68 -15.16
CA ARG A 278 -17.44 -14.08 -14.34
C ARG A 278 -18.70 -14.96 -14.33
N ILE A 279 -19.13 -15.33 -13.13
CA ILE A 279 -20.42 -15.95 -12.82
C ILE A 279 -21.01 -15.30 -11.58
N GLU A 280 -22.31 -15.44 -11.35
CA GLU A 280 -23.00 -14.79 -10.21
C GLU A 280 -23.10 -15.74 -8.99
N GLN A 281 -22.91 -17.05 -9.17
CA GLN A 281 -23.00 -18.04 -8.10
C GLN A 281 -21.67 -18.15 -7.33
N TYR A 282 -21.40 -17.19 -6.43
CA TYR A 282 -20.12 -17.12 -5.71
C TYR A 282 -19.81 -18.33 -4.83
N ASP A 283 -20.82 -18.99 -4.27
CA ASP A 283 -20.64 -20.15 -3.37
C ASP A 283 -20.11 -21.41 -4.09
N GLU A 284 -20.31 -21.51 -5.41
CA GLU A 284 -19.84 -22.64 -6.21
C GLU A 284 -18.39 -22.47 -6.67
N ILE A 285 -17.92 -21.21 -6.76
CA ILE A 285 -16.60 -20.86 -7.31
C ILE A 285 -15.44 -21.63 -6.68
N PRO A 286 -15.36 -21.78 -5.34
CA PRO A 286 -14.25 -22.49 -4.71
C PRO A 286 -14.11 -23.95 -5.18
N PHE A 287 -15.21 -24.55 -5.64
CA PHE A 287 -15.29 -25.95 -6.06
C PHE A 287 -15.09 -26.11 -7.56
N MET A 288 -15.11 -25.03 -8.33
CA MET A 288 -14.95 -25.06 -9.79
C MET A 288 -13.48 -25.22 -10.20
N PRO A 289 -13.23 -25.84 -11.37
CA PRO A 289 -11.93 -25.75 -12.01
C PRO A 289 -11.55 -24.29 -12.28
N PHE A 290 -10.26 -23.97 -12.11
CA PHE A 290 -9.75 -22.61 -12.27
C PHE A 290 -8.40 -22.60 -12.98
N VAL A 291 -7.96 -21.42 -13.44
CA VAL A 291 -6.59 -21.19 -13.91
C VAL A 291 -5.82 -20.23 -13.02
N ASP A 292 -4.50 -20.35 -13.00
CA ASP A 292 -3.62 -19.37 -12.35
C ASP A 292 -2.95 -18.43 -13.36
N LYS A 293 -2.11 -17.50 -12.88
CA LYS A 293 -1.39 -16.50 -13.71
C LYS A 293 -0.39 -17.11 -14.68
N SER A 294 -0.02 -18.37 -14.49
CA SER A 294 0.81 -19.11 -15.45
C SER A 294 -0.01 -19.78 -16.56
N GLY A 295 -1.34 -19.73 -16.47
CA GLY A 295 -2.27 -20.44 -17.34
C GLY A 295 -2.39 -21.92 -17.03
N ARG A 296 -1.94 -22.36 -15.85
CA ARG A 296 -2.10 -23.74 -15.41
C ARG A 296 -3.52 -23.95 -14.90
N GLU A 297 -4.15 -25.04 -15.35
CA GLU A 297 -5.48 -25.47 -14.89
C GLU A 297 -5.40 -26.32 -13.62
N TYR A 298 -6.41 -26.15 -12.78
CA TYR A 298 -6.62 -26.88 -11.53
C TYR A 298 -8.07 -27.41 -11.48
N PRO A 299 -8.32 -28.62 -10.96
CA PRO A 299 -7.32 -29.55 -10.44
C PRO A 299 -6.51 -30.21 -11.57
N ASN A 300 -5.27 -30.61 -11.27
CA ASN A 300 -4.39 -31.37 -12.15
C ASN A 300 -3.77 -32.55 -11.39
N SER A 301 -3.03 -33.41 -12.10
CA SER A 301 -2.43 -34.64 -11.52
C SER A 301 -1.52 -34.41 -10.29
N LYS A 302 -1.10 -33.18 -10.02
CA LYS A 302 -0.21 -32.80 -8.91
C LYS A 302 -0.81 -31.74 -7.99
N SER A 303 -2.10 -31.42 -8.12
CA SER A 303 -2.77 -30.43 -7.28
C SER A 303 -3.62 -31.07 -6.19
N LEU A 304 -3.98 -30.25 -5.20
CA LEU A 304 -5.06 -30.57 -4.27
C LEU A 304 -6.42 -30.30 -4.94
N ASP A 305 -7.49 -30.52 -4.17
CA ASP A 305 -8.83 -30.06 -4.51
C ASP A 305 -8.87 -28.54 -4.67
N THR A 306 -9.75 -28.07 -5.55
CA THR A 306 -9.86 -26.66 -5.94
C THR A 306 -10.08 -25.74 -4.73
N VAL A 307 -10.92 -26.16 -3.79
CA VAL A 307 -11.27 -25.40 -2.59
C VAL A 307 -10.06 -25.02 -1.74
N GLU A 308 -9.01 -25.85 -1.74
CA GLU A 308 -7.78 -25.63 -0.96
C GLU A 308 -6.95 -24.42 -1.43
N TYR A 309 -7.26 -23.89 -2.62
CA TYR A 309 -6.60 -22.73 -3.21
C TYR A 309 -7.35 -21.42 -2.94
N TRP A 310 -8.61 -21.49 -2.50
CA TRP A 310 -9.44 -20.32 -2.20
C TRP A 310 -9.34 -19.95 -0.73
N LYS A 311 -8.93 -18.70 -0.46
CA LYS A 311 -8.83 -18.23 0.91
C LYS A 311 -10.21 -17.99 1.51
N LYS A 312 -10.47 -18.58 2.67
CA LYS A 312 -11.69 -18.32 3.45
C LYS A 312 -11.70 -16.91 4.02
N MET A 313 -12.89 -16.34 4.15
CA MET A 313 -13.07 -15.03 4.72
C MET A 313 -12.79 -15.00 6.23
N SER A 314 -12.94 -16.13 6.94
CA SER A 314 -12.55 -16.24 8.35
C SER A 314 -11.06 -15.99 8.57
N LEU A 315 -10.21 -16.46 7.65
CA LEU A 315 -8.78 -16.20 7.68
C LEU A 315 -8.48 -14.73 7.35
N VAL A 316 -9.15 -14.16 6.35
CA VAL A 316 -9.05 -12.72 6.03
C VAL A 316 -9.49 -11.87 7.22
N PHE A 317 -10.57 -12.25 7.91
CA PHE A 317 -11.09 -11.58 9.10
C PHE A 317 -10.02 -11.54 10.21
N SER A 318 -9.44 -12.69 10.57
CA SER A 318 -8.37 -12.74 11.56
C SER A 318 -7.16 -11.90 11.16
N GLU A 319 -6.64 -12.09 9.93
CA GLU A 319 -5.50 -11.34 9.44
C GLU A 319 -5.76 -9.83 9.33
N TYR A 320 -7.02 -9.42 9.14
CA TYR A 320 -7.39 -8.02 9.04
C TYR A 320 -7.25 -7.31 10.38
N GLY A 321 -7.72 -7.93 11.46
CA GLY A 321 -7.60 -7.43 12.83
C GLY A 321 -6.16 -7.48 13.35
N ASP A 322 -5.40 -8.52 12.98
CA ASP A 322 -4.00 -8.70 13.37
C ASP A 322 -3.01 -7.91 12.49
N HIS A 323 -3.50 -7.10 11.55
CA HIS A 323 -2.65 -6.40 10.60
C HIS A 323 -1.74 -5.38 11.31
N ARG A 324 -0.45 -5.71 11.35
CA ARG A 324 0.58 -4.94 12.05
C ARG A 324 0.66 -3.48 11.58
N GLU A 325 0.59 -2.55 12.52
CA GLU A 325 0.99 -1.16 12.31
C GLU A 325 2.53 -1.05 12.36
N THR A 326 3.09 -0.29 11.42
CA THR A 326 4.55 -0.18 11.21
C THR A 326 5.10 1.21 11.53
N LYS A 327 4.24 2.23 11.56
CA LYS A 327 4.58 3.64 11.77
C LYS A 327 4.31 4.12 13.20
N LEU A 328 3.46 3.39 13.92
CA LEU A 328 3.01 3.76 15.24
C LEU A 328 3.28 2.57 16.18
N ASP A 329 3.67 2.89 17.41
CA ASP A 329 3.69 1.97 18.53
C ASP A 329 2.50 2.29 19.42
N GLU A 330 2.04 1.31 20.20
CA GLU A 330 0.99 1.48 21.19
C GLU A 330 1.58 1.24 22.58
N LEU A 331 1.29 2.15 23.51
CA LEU A 331 1.63 1.99 24.92
C LEU A 331 0.41 2.41 25.74
N ASP A 332 -0.18 1.45 26.48
CA ASP A 332 -1.36 1.65 27.34
C ASP A 332 -2.57 2.25 26.59
N GLY A 333 -2.84 1.81 25.36
CA GLY A 333 -3.92 2.34 24.52
C GLY A 333 -3.63 3.71 23.90
N ILE A 334 -2.44 4.28 24.13
CA ILE A 334 -2.00 5.54 23.54
C ILE A 334 -1.06 5.26 22.38
N VAL A 335 -1.45 5.74 21.20
CA VAL A 335 -0.67 5.61 19.98
C VAL A 335 0.47 6.63 19.99
N LYS A 336 1.71 6.15 19.81
CA LYS A 336 2.92 6.99 19.71
C LYS A 336 3.59 6.78 18.37
N ARG A 337 4.18 7.84 17.83
CA ARG A 337 4.99 7.69 16.62
C ARG A 337 6.19 6.80 16.90
N LYS A 338 6.35 5.80 16.05
CA LYS A 338 7.57 4.99 16.03
C LYS A 338 8.69 5.81 15.41
N HIS A 339 9.75 6.04 16.16
CA HIS A 339 10.98 6.62 15.60
C HIS A 339 11.69 5.56 14.77
N ILE A 340 11.57 5.68 13.45
CA ILE A 340 12.24 4.78 12.51
C ILE A 340 13.56 5.42 12.09
N VAL A 341 14.67 4.73 12.37
CA VAL A 341 15.99 5.12 11.88
C VAL A 341 16.15 4.58 10.47
N PHE A 342 16.21 5.48 9.48
CA PHE A 342 16.49 5.11 8.11
C PHE A 342 18.01 5.19 7.85
N GLY A 343 18.63 4.04 7.60
CA GLY A 343 19.97 3.99 7.01
C GLY A 343 19.91 4.31 5.50
N LYS A 344 21.04 4.68 4.91
CA LYS A 344 21.18 4.95 3.46
C LYS A 344 20.56 3.85 2.58
N GLU A 345 20.77 2.61 2.97
CA GLU A 345 20.28 1.40 2.26
C GLU A 345 18.78 1.11 2.45
N SER A 346 18.05 1.95 3.18
CA SER A 346 16.63 1.68 3.51
C SER A 346 15.69 2.18 2.42
N ILE A 347 16.11 3.16 1.62
CA ILE A 347 15.30 3.74 0.54
C ILE A 347 15.66 3.05 -0.76
N ARG A 348 14.97 1.94 -1.04
CA ARG A 348 15.26 1.09 -2.22
C ARG A 348 14.20 1.16 -3.30
N TYR A 349 13.00 1.61 -2.96
CA TYR A 349 11.86 1.61 -3.86
C TYR A 349 11.24 2.99 -3.86
N VAL A 350 10.72 3.40 -5.01
CA VAL A 350 9.92 4.61 -5.13
C VAL A 350 8.54 4.14 -5.57
N GLY A 351 7.52 4.27 -4.73
CA GLY A 351 6.16 3.72 -4.97
C GLY A 351 5.38 4.29 -6.17
N LYS A 352 6.07 4.84 -7.19
CA LYS A 352 5.53 5.31 -8.46
C LYS A 352 5.18 4.17 -9.41
N GLU A 353 5.80 3.00 -9.24
CA GLU A 353 5.61 1.88 -10.16
C GLU A 353 4.34 1.06 -9.91
N ILE A 354 3.54 1.44 -8.90
CA ILE A 354 2.21 0.88 -8.65
C ILE A 354 1.22 1.43 -9.69
N HIS A 355 1.54 1.24 -10.98
CA HIS A 355 0.69 1.61 -12.11
C HIS A 355 -0.56 0.74 -12.18
N ASP A 356 -0.54 -0.43 -11.54
CA ASP A 356 -1.67 -1.33 -11.48
C ASP A 356 -2.11 -1.54 -10.02
N LEU A 357 -2.70 -0.50 -9.44
CA LEU A 357 -3.26 -0.57 -8.09
C LEU A 357 -4.36 -1.61 -8.00
N GLU A 358 -5.15 -1.81 -9.06
CA GLU A 358 -6.22 -2.79 -9.10
C GLU A 358 -5.65 -4.22 -9.09
N GLU A 359 -4.71 -4.54 -9.98
CA GLU A 359 -3.99 -5.81 -9.98
C GLU A 359 -3.25 -6.00 -8.65
N SER A 360 -2.51 -5.00 -8.16
CA SER A 360 -1.76 -5.10 -6.89
C SER A 360 -2.66 -5.29 -5.66
N MET A 361 -3.89 -4.76 -5.66
CA MET A 361 -4.85 -4.99 -4.57
C MET A 361 -5.32 -6.44 -4.54
N VAL A 362 -5.52 -7.05 -5.70
CA VAL A 362 -6.02 -8.43 -5.83
C VAL A 362 -4.89 -9.46 -5.68
N PHE A 363 -3.73 -9.21 -6.29
CA PHE A 363 -2.61 -10.15 -6.33
C PHE A 363 -1.55 -9.94 -5.25
N GLY A 364 -1.59 -8.80 -4.58
CA GLY A 364 -0.46 -8.29 -3.80
C GLY A 364 0.63 -7.72 -4.69
N ALA A 365 1.49 -6.88 -4.10
CA ALA A 365 2.62 -6.30 -4.82
C ALA A 365 3.73 -7.34 -5.03
N SER A 366 4.16 -7.52 -6.28
CA SER A 366 5.30 -8.35 -6.65
C SER A 366 6.60 -7.55 -6.71
N LYS A 367 7.75 -8.23 -6.55
CA LYS A 367 9.07 -7.60 -6.71
C LYS A 367 9.31 -7.05 -8.12
N ASN A 368 8.59 -7.56 -9.12
CA ASN A 368 8.70 -7.10 -10.50
C ASN A 368 7.83 -5.86 -10.78
N ASP A 369 6.92 -5.52 -9.85
CA ASP A 369 5.97 -4.41 -10.02
C ASP A 369 6.62 -3.09 -9.61
N SER A 370 7.76 -3.15 -8.92
CA SER A 370 8.54 -1.99 -8.47
C SER A 370 9.99 -2.05 -8.95
N ILE A 371 10.58 -0.89 -9.19
CA ILE A 371 12.01 -0.80 -9.49
C ILE A 371 12.74 -0.72 -8.16
N MET A 372 13.68 -1.63 -7.95
CA MET A 372 14.61 -1.55 -6.84
C MET A 372 15.83 -0.72 -7.27
N TYR A 373 16.00 0.43 -6.63
CA TYR A 373 17.17 1.29 -6.73
C TYR A 373 18.16 0.90 -5.64
N GLU A 374 19.12 0.04 -5.96
CA GLU A 374 20.18 -0.39 -5.03
C GLU A 374 21.55 -0.27 -5.73
N ASN A 375 22.54 0.28 -5.03
CA ASN A 375 23.91 0.31 -5.52
C ASN A 375 24.57 -1.06 -5.29
N GLU A 376 24.30 -2.01 -6.19
CA GLU A 376 24.82 -3.38 -6.07
C GLU A 376 26.35 -3.42 -5.97
N GLN A 377 27.05 -2.54 -6.68
CA GLN A 377 28.52 -2.48 -6.64
C GLN A 377 29.04 -2.11 -5.27
N GLU A 378 28.51 -1.05 -4.66
CA GLU A 378 28.90 -0.63 -3.31
C GLU A 378 28.55 -1.67 -2.26
N LYS A 379 27.38 -2.30 -2.37
CA LYS A 379 26.96 -3.40 -1.50
C LYS A 379 27.94 -4.57 -1.57
N ILE A 380 28.31 -5.00 -2.78
CA ILE A 380 29.32 -6.05 -2.99
C ILE A 380 30.68 -5.64 -2.44
N HIS A 381 31.10 -4.39 -2.66
CA HIS A 381 32.37 -3.88 -2.13
C HIS A 381 32.40 -3.93 -0.60
N ARG A 382 31.30 -3.54 0.05
CA ARG A 382 31.16 -3.61 1.51
C ARG A 382 31.20 -5.04 2.02
N ILE A 383 30.48 -5.97 1.38
CA ILE A 383 30.52 -7.40 1.73
C ILE A 383 31.95 -7.93 1.64
N ILE A 384 32.64 -7.64 0.53
CA ILE A 384 34.02 -8.10 0.33
C ILE A 384 34.96 -7.51 1.37
N ASN A 385 34.86 -6.22 1.68
CA ASN A 385 35.69 -5.57 2.69
C ASN A 385 35.53 -6.20 4.08
N ASN A 386 34.29 -6.55 4.44
CA ASN A 386 33.95 -7.17 5.72
C ASN A 386 34.18 -8.69 5.76
N LEU A 387 34.40 -9.32 4.60
CA LEU A 387 34.62 -10.77 4.53
C LEU A 387 35.93 -11.16 5.20
N THR A 388 35.86 -12.08 6.18
CA THR A 388 37.03 -12.70 6.80
C THR A 388 37.61 -13.79 5.90
N GLU A 389 38.88 -14.16 6.10
CA GLU A 389 39.50 -15.23 5.28
C GLU A 389 38.81 -16.59 5.47
N GLU A 390 38.33 -16.87 6.68
CA GLU A 390 37.60 -18.10 7.01
C GLU A 390 36.28 -18.17 6.24
N LYS A 391 35.47 -17.11 6.30
CA LYS A 391 34.20 -17.02 5.59
C LYS A 391 34.37 -16.97 4.07
N ALA A 392 35.45 -16.36 3.58
CA ALA A 392 35.80 -16.44 2.18
C ALA A 392 36.08 -17.89 1.73
N ARG A 393 36.80 -18.69 2.54
CA ARG A 393 37.05 -20.11 2.23
C ARG A 393 35.76 -20.93 2.22
N GLU A 394 34.84 -20.71 3.17
CA GLU A 394 33.51 -21.37 3.18
C GLU A 394 32.73 -21.10 1.88
N LEU A 395 32.83 -19.89 1.33
CA LEU A 395 32.18 -19.52 0.07
C LEU A 395 32.92 -20.04 -1.18
N GLY A 396 34.10 -20.66 -1.00
CA GLY A 396 34.98 -21.15 -2.08
C GLY A 396 35.84 -20.07 -2.71
N ILE A 397 36.11 -18.97 -1.98
CA ILE A 397 36.95 -17.85 -2.43
C ILE A 397 38.34 -18.00 -1.83
N SER A 398 39.37 -18.06 -2.67
CA SER A 398 40.76 -18.19 -2.20
C SER A 398 41.24 -16.93 -1.49
N ARG A 399 42.19 -17.08 -0.55
CA ARG A 399 42.86 -15.95 0.13
C ARG A 399 43.45 -14.94 -0.84
N ARG A 400 44.10 -15.42 -1.92
CA ARG A 400 44.69 -14.56 -2.97
C ARG A 400 43.62 -13.76 -3.71
N THR A 401 42.49 -14.39 -4.02
CA THR A 401 41.35 -13.76 -4.68
C THR A 401 40.72 -12.68 -3.79
N LEU A 402 40.50 -12.99 -2.51
CA LEU A 402 39.98 -12.02 -1.54
C LEU A 402 40.90 -10.81 -1.39
N PHE A 403 42.21 -11.05 -1.25
CA PHE A 403 43.20 -9.98 -1.14
C PHE A 403 43.20 -9.09 -2.39
N TYR A 404 43.18 -9.70 -3.58
CA TYR A 404 43.09 -8.99 -4.85
C TYR A 404 41.82 -8.13 -4.96
N TRP A 405 40.67 -8.65 -4.54
CA TRP A 405 39.43 -7.87 -4.53
C TRP A 405 39.48 -6.70 -3.56
N LYS A 406 39.91 -6.93 -2.31
CA LYS A 406 40.08 -5.85 -1.32
C LYS A 406 41.09 -4.79 -1.78
N GLN A 407 42.12 -5.18 -2.52
CA GLN A 407 43.07 -4.24 -3.11
C GLN A 407 42.42 -3.40 -4.22
N LYS A 408 41.71 -4.03 -5.18
CA LYS A 408 41.01 -3.31 -6.24
C LYS A 408 39.97 -2.31 -5.72
N ILE A 409 39.23 -2.71 -4.67
CA ILE A 409 38.25 -1.84 -4.02
C ILE A 409 38.95 -0.62 -3.40
N ARG A 410 40.08 -0.81 -2.70
CA ARG A 410 40.89 0.29 -2.14
C ARG A 410 41.45 1.23 -3.22
N GLU A 411 41.76 0.70 -4.41
CA GLU A 411 42.23 1.48 -5.56
C GLU A 411 41.10 2.13 -6.36
N GLY A 412 39.82 1.96 -5.97
CA GLY A 412 38.66 2.51 -6.69
C GLY A 412 38.44 1.88 -8.08
N LYS A 413 39.01 0.71 -8.34
CA LYS A 413 38.93 0.04 -9.65
C LYS A 413 37.69 -0.85 -9.74
N PRO A 414 37.04 -0.93 -10.92
CA PRO A 414 35.84 -1.74 -11.10
C PRO A 414 36.13 -3.23 -10.87
N LEU A 415 35.24 -3.87 -10.11
CA LEU A 415 35.30 -5.29 -9.79
C LEU A 415 34.31 -6.06 -10.67
N ARG A 416 34.82 -6.86 -11.62
CA ARG A 416 33.97 -7.75 -12.44
C ARG A 416 33.92 -9.13 -11.80
N LEU A 417 32.80 -9.45 -11.17
CA LEU A 417 32.54 -10.77 -10.57
C LEU A 417 31.65 -11.62 -11.46
N LYS A 418 31.80 -12.94 -11.37
CA LYS A 418 30.88 -13.90 -12.00
C LYS A 418 29.55 -13.89 -11.24
N LYS A 419 28.42 -14.00 -11.95
CA LYS A 419 27.06 -14.01 -11.36
C LYS A 419 26.92 -14.98 -10.17
N LYS A 420 27.41 -16.21 -10.31
CA LYS A 420 27.41 -17.23 -9.24
C LYS A 420 28.15 -16.81 -7.96
N ILE A 421 29.18 -15.97 -8.08
CA ILE A 421 29.91 -15.44 -6.91
C ILE A 421 29.11 -14.31 -6.26
N ILE A 422 28.49 -13.44 -7.07
CA ILE A 422 27.60 -12.38 -6.58
C ILE A 422 26.45 -13.00 -5.77
N GLU A 423 25.78 -14.02 -6.31
CA GLU A 423 24.71 -14.75 -5.63
C GLU A 423 25.15 -15.32 -4.27
N LYS A 424 26.35 -15.93 -4.22
CA LYS A 424 26.93 -16.44 -2.96
C LYS A 424 27.22 -15.34 -1.94
N LEU A 425 27.82 -14.23 -2.37
CA LEU A 425 28.14 -13.10 -1.49
C LEU A 425 26.85 -12.44 -0.96
N THR A 426 25.84 -12.27 -1.81
CA THR A 426 24.55 -11.71 -1.43
C THR A 426 23.80 -12.62 -0.47
N PHE A 427 23.80 -13.94 -0.70
CA PHE A 427 23.18 -14.92 0.20
C PHE A 427 23.85 -14.95 1.58
N TYR A 428 25.18 -14.87 1.62
CA TYR A 428 25.93 -14.77 2.87
C TYR A 428 25.56 -13.54 3.71
N CYS A 429 25.37 -12.39 3.05
CA CYS A 429 24.99 -11.14 3.73
C CYS A 429 23.58 -11.20 4.34
N LEU A 430 22.63 -11.88 3.68
CA LEU A 430 21.28 -12.13 4.22
C LEU A 430 21.33 -12.98 5.50
N PHE A 431 22.22 -13.96 5.56
CA PHE A 431 22.35 -14.85 6.72
C PHE A 431 22.90 -14.11 7.96
N LEU A 432 23.82 -13.16 7.78
CA LEU A 432 24.34 -12.30 8.86
C LEU A 432 23.32 -11.28 9.36
N LEU A 433 22.55 -10.65 8.46
CA LEU A 433 21.49 -9.69 8.83
C LEU A 433 20.30 -10.34 9.55
N CYS A 434 20.09 -11.65 9.38
CA CYS A 434 19.13 -12.43 10.17
C CYS A 434 19.67 -12.88 11.54
N CYS A 435 20.98 -12.79 11.79
CA CYS A 435 21.62 -13.36 12.99
C CYS A 435 22.32 -12.33 13.90
N GLU A 436 22.45 -11.07 13.49
CA GLU A 436 22.99 -10.01 14.37
C GLU A 436 22.03 -8.81 14.44
N PRO A 437 21.53 -8.44 15.63
CA PRO A 437 20.85 -7.16 15.82
C PRO A 437 21.88 -6.06 15.63
N ILE A 438 21.74 -5.28 14.57
CA ILE A 438 22.46 -4.01 14.43
C ILE A 438 21.84 -3.07 15.47
N LEU A 439 22.62 -2.80 16.52
CA LEU A 439 22.41 -1.76 17.54
C LEU A 439 22.15 -0.38 16.93
#